data_AF-A0A9D9DKK6-F1
#
_entry.id   AF-A0A9D9DKK6-F1
#
_cell.length_a   1.000
_cell.length_b   1.000
_cell.length_c   1.000
_cell.angle_alpha   90.00
_cell.angle_beta   90.00
_cell.angle_gamma   90.00
#
_symmetry.space_group_name_H-M   'P 1'
#
loop_
_entity.id
_entity.type
_entity.pdbx_description
1 polymer ?
#
loop_
_entity_poly.entity_id
_entity_poly.type
_entity_poly.pdbx_seq_one_letter_code
_entity_poly.pdbx_strand_id
1 'polypeptide(L)' 'RIYNKCHDRFLIIDNTEVYHIGASLKDLGKKMFAFSRMDIPADTITKMFVNKDAGNLNIAAAGKTSL' A
#
# COMPACT_ATOMS: atom_id res chain seq x y z
N ARG A 1 -2.45 -22.72 18.88
CA ARG A 1 -3.48 -21.70 18.56
C ARG A 1 -3.00 -20.96 17.32
N ILE A 2 -3.61 -21.15 16.16
CA ILE A 2 -3.20 -20.48 14.92
C ILE A 2 -3.70 -19.03 15.00
N TYR A 3 -2.80 -18.06 14.93
CA TYR A 3 -3.11 -16.62 15.04
C TYR A 3 -3.66 -16.10 13.71
N ASN A 4 -4.95 -16.36 13.45
CA ASN A 4 -5.61 -16.01 12.18
C ASN A 4 -6.05 -14.52 12.08
N LYS A 5 -5.58 -13.65 12.97
CA LYS A 5 -5.93 -12.21 13.01
C LYS A 5 -4.72 -11.31 12.76
N CYS A 6 -3.79 -11.76 11.93
CA CYS A 6 -2.72 -10.91 11.43
C CYS A 6 -3.28 -10.17 10.20
N HIS A 7 -3.44 -8.87 10.32
CA HIS A 7 -3.77 -7.99 9.21
C HIS A 7 -2.64 -6.99 9.06
N ASP A 8 -2.04 -6.95 7.89
CA ASP A 8 -1.02 -5.98 7.56
C ASP A 8 -1.65 -4.60 7.48
N ARG A 9 -1.02 -3.65 8.15
CA ARG A 9 -1.33 -2.23 8.01
C ARG A 9 -0.12 -1.51 7.50
N PHE A 10 -0.38 -0.51 6.68
CA PHE A 10 0.61 0.42 6.19
C PHE A 10 0.29 1.80 6.74
N LEU A 11 1.29 2.45 7.33
CA LEU A 11 1.25 3.85 7.73
C LEU A 11 2.13 4.62 6.75
N ILE A 12 1.54 5.60 6.08
CA ILE A 12 2.24 6.50 5.17
C ILE A 12 2.26 7.88 5.83
N ILE A 13 3.45 8.48 5.93
CA ILE A 13 3.65 9.82 6.50
C ILE A 13 4.22 10.71 5.41
N ASP A 14 3.62 11.89 5.26
CA ASP A 14 4.03 12.94 4.30
C ASP A 14 4.26 12.43 2.87
N ASN A 15 3.55 11.38 2.47
CA ASN A 15 3.69 10.69 1.18
C ASN A 15 5.12 10.25 0.83
N THR A 16 6.01 10.11 1.82
CA THR A 16 7.43 9.81 1.62
C THR A 16 7.86 8.59 2.42
N GLU A 17 7.42 8.50 3.67
CA GLU A 17 7.79 7.40 4.55
C GLU A 17 6.70 6.34 4.60
N VAL A 18 7.10 5.08 4.50
CA VAL A 18 6.17 3.95 4.62
C VAL A 18 6.61 3.02 5.74
N TYR A 19 5.68 2.73 6.65
CA TYR A 19 5.87 1.79 7.75
C TYR A 19 4.88 0.64 7.62
N HIS A 20 5.38 -0.59 7.76
CA HIS A 20 4.57 -1.80 7.88
C HIS A 20 4.33 -2.12 9.35
N ILE A 21 3.08 -2.43 9.69
CA ILE A 21 2.64 -2.72 11.05
C ILE A 21 1.82 -4.02 11.07
N GLY A 22 2.37 -5.06 11.69
CA GLY A 22 1.76 -6.41 11.76
C GLY A 22 0.64 -6.57 12.80
N ALA A 23 0.42 -5.60 13.69
CA ALA A 23 -0.61 -5.65 14.73
C ALA A 23 -1.08 -4.24 15.13
N SER A 24 -2.18 -4.15 15.89
CA SER A 24 -2.79 -2.85 16.17
C SER A 24 -1.91 -2.01 17.05
N LEU A 25 -1.86 -0.70 16.83
CA LEU A 25 -1.14 0.21 17.73
C LEU A 25 -1.58 0.03 19.19
N LYS A 26 -2.89 -0.17 19.43
CA LYS A 26 -3.42 -0.51 20.77
C LYS A 26 -2.99 -1.86 21.34
N ASP A 27 -2.50 -2.75 20.48
CA ASP A 27 -2.02 -4.11 20.82
C ASP A 27 -0.49 -4.16 20.95
N LEU A 28 0.21 -3.03 20.75
CA LEU A 28 1.66 -2.91 20.93
C LEU A 28 2.05 -3.36 22.35
N GLY A 29 2.98 -4.31 22.44
CA GLY A 29 3.45 -4.89 23.70
C GLY A 29 2.56 -5.99 24.31
N LYS A 30 1.36 -6.24 23.76
CA LYS A 30 0.46 -7.33 24.20
C LYS A 30 0.47 -8.53 23.25
N LYS A 31 0.88 -8.33 22.00
CA LYS A 31 1.00 -9.36 20.96
C LYS A 31 2.34 -9.22 20.24
N MET A 32 2.75 -10.26 19.52
CA MET A 32 3.84 -10.15 18.56
C MET A 32 3.53 -9.01 17.59
N PHE A 33 4.47 -8.06 17.51
CA PHE A 33 4.32 -6.81 16.79
C PHE A 33 5.53 -6.64 15.87
N ALA A 34 5.29 -6.61 14.56
CA ALA A 34 6.29 -6.26 13.57
C ALA A 34 6.10 -4.79 13.20
N PHE A 35 7.19 -4.01 13.30
CA PHE A 35 7.26 -2.64 12.83
C PHE A 35 8.56 -2.44 12.09
N SER A 36 8.45 -2.07 10.82
CA SER A 36 9.60 -1.84 9.95
C SER A 36 9.31 -0.70 9.00
N ARG A 37 10.29 0.18 8.84
CA ARG A 37 10.30 1.15 7.74
C ARG A 37 10.60 0.38 6.45
N MET A 38 9.78 0.58 5.43
CA MET A 38 10.00 -0.01 4.12
C MET A 38 10.73 0.98 3.22
N ASP A 39 11.70 0.48 2.47
CA ASP A 39 12.41 1.27 1.46
C ASP A 39 11.68 1.15 0.11
N ILE A 40 10.42 1.57 0.11
CA ILE A 40 9.52 1.51 -1.05
C ILE A 40 8.84 2.88 -1.15
N PRO A 41 8.74 3.47 -2.36
CA PRO A 41 8.00 4.72 -2.54
C PRO A 41 6.53 4.61 -2.09
N ALA A 42 6.05 5.60 -1.36
CA ALA A 42 4.65 5.64 -0.89
C ALA A 42 3.63 5.57 -2.03
N ASP A 43 3.97 6.13 -3.18
CA ASP A 43 3.19 6.07 -4.41
C ASP A 43 2.92 4.63 -4.86
N THR A 44 3.90 3.74 -4.72
CA THR A 44 3.78 2.34 -5.11
C THR A 44 2.69 1.65 -4.29
N ILE A 45 2.73 1.84 -2.97
CA ILE A 45 1.73 1.28 -2.04
C ILE A 45 0.36 1.90 -2.28
N THR A 46 0.29 3.22 -2.46
CA THR A 46 -0.97 3.93 -2.71
C THR A 46 -1.61 3.47 -4.01
N LYS A 47 -0.83 3.31 -5.10
CA LYS A 47 -1.33 2.81 -6.39
C LYS A 47 -1.86 1.38 -6.32
N MET A 48 -1.28 0.52 -5.47
CA MET A 48 -1.79 -0.84 -5.23
C MET A 48 -3.18 -0.83 -4.58
N PHE A 49 -3.45 0.13 -3.70
CA PHE A 49 -4.75 0.25 -3.02
C PHE A 49 -5.79 1.05 -3.80
N VAL A 50 -5.37 1.95 -4.70
CA VAL A 50 -6.26 2.87 -5.44
C VAL A 50 -6.88 2.23 -6.71
N ASN A 51 -6.33 1.14 -7.26
CA ASN A 51 -6.85 0.55 -8.49
C ASN A 51 -7.76 -0.67 -8.26
N LYS A 52 -9.05 -0.42 -8.05
CA LYS A 52 -10.11 -1.39 -8.37
C LYS A 52 -11.24 -0.82 -9.24
N ASP A 53 -11.32 0.51 -9.37
CA ASP A 53 -12.44 1.17 -10.06
C ASP A 53 -12.11 1.69 -11.46
N ALA A 54 -10.87 1.56 -11.93
CA ALA A 54 -10.48 1.88 -13.31
C ALA A 54 -10.84 0.76 -14.30
N GLY A 55 -12.09 0.29 -14.24
CA GLY A 55 -12.70 -0.50 -15.29
C GLY A 55 -13.15 0.40 -16.44
N ASN A 56 -12.24 0.86 -17.29
CA ASN A 56 -12.42 0.86 -18.75
C ASN A 56 -11.19 1.42 -19.48
N LEU A 57 -10.68 0.58 -20.37
CA LEU A 57 -9.76 0.94 -21.43
C LEU A 57 -10.47 1.88 -22.41
N ASN A 58 -9.87 3.01 -22.74
CA ASN A 58 -9.99 3.60 -24.07
C ASN A 58 -8.60 4.03 -24.53
N ILE A 59 -7.98 3.10 -25.25
CA ILE A 59 -6.90 3.30 -26.21
C ILE A 59 -7.30 4.36 -27.26
N ALA A 60 -7.17 5.64 -26.92
CA ALA A 60 -7.37 6.74 -27.85
C ALA A 60 -6.27 7.80 -27.72
N ALA A 61 -5.00 7.39 -27.79
CA ALA A 61 -3.87 8.32 -27.88
C ALA A 61 -2.63 7.71 -28.56
N ALA A 62 -2.81 6.77 -29.49
CA ALA A 62 -1.71 6.27 -30.30
C ALA A 62 -1.97 6.55 -31.78
N GLY A 63 -1.29 7.58 -32.29
CA GLY A 63 -0.97 7.69 -33.72
C GLY A 63 -1.84 8.63 -34.55
N LYS A 64 -1.64 9.95 -34.40
CA LYS A 64 -1.50 10.90 -35.54
C LYS A 64 -0.61 12.07 -35.11
N THR A 65 0.70 11.84 -35.03
CA THR A 65 1.70 12.91 -35.08
C THR A 65 2.55 12.69 -36.32
N SER A 66 2.28 13.51 -37.32
CA SER A 66 3.20 14.00 -38.38
C SER A 66 4.06 12.98 -39.16
N LEU A 67 3.59 12.63 -40.36
CA LEU A 67 4.29 12.77 -41.65
C LEU A 67 3.24 12.94 -42.75
#